data_AF-A0A9W9YFD6-F1
#
_entry.id   AF-A0A9W9YFD6-F1
#
_cell.length_a   1.000
_cell.length_b   1.000
_cell.length_c   1.000
_cell.angle_alpha   90.00
_cell.angle_beta   90.00
_cell.angle_gamma   90.00
#
_symmetry.space_group_name_H-M   'P 1'
#
loop_
_entity.id
_entity.type
_entity.pdbx_description
1 polymer ?
#
loop_
_entity_poly.entity_id
_entity_poly.type
_entity_poly.pdbx_seq_one_letter_code
_entity_poly.pdbx_strand_id
1 'polypeptide(L)'
;MGGGDALFAQIDAGIRASKVMICCVTEKYCLSEICQREVTLADTLRKPIIPLLLEELDWPPAGQLALIFTKLLYINMVSGGLEALHSDKFNEVLHKTQWHVSQ
;
A
#
# COMPACT_ATOMS: atom_id res chain seq x y z
N MET A 1 -2.36 24.17 -17.19
CA MET A 1 -1.66 23.01 -16.59
C MET A 1 -1.37 23.37 -15.15
N GLY A 2 -2.10 22.73 -14.22
CA GLY A 2 -2.12 23.10 -12.80
C GLY A 2 -1.11 22.30 -11.99
N GLY A 3 -0.79 22.75 -10.76
CA GLY A 3 0.17 22.07 -9.88
C GLY A 3 -0.19 20.61 -9.55
N GLY A 4 -1.47 20.23 -9.65
CA GLY A 4 -1.93 18.85 -9.48
C GLY A 4 -1.39 17.89 -10.55
N ASP A 5 -1.32 18.32 -11.81
CA ASP A 5 -0.82 17.49 -12.91
C ASP A 5 0.66 17.11 -12.70
N ALA A 6 1.45 18.08 -12.20
CA ALA A 6 2.86 17.86 -11.89
C ALA A 6 3.04 16.89 -10.71
N LEU A 7 2.18 16.98 -9.69
CA LEU A 7 2.20 16.07 -8.53
C LEU A 7 1.86 14.64 -8.96
N PHE A 8 0.80 14.45 -9.74
CA PHE A 8 0.42 13.10 -10.21
C PHE A 8 1.51 12.47 -11.09
N ALA A 9 2.19 13.26 -11.92
CA ALA A 9 3.31 12.77 -12.71
C ALA A 9 4.50 12.32 -11.83
N GLN A 10 4.80 13.04 -10.76
CA GLN A 10 5.85 12.66 -9.81
C GLN A 10 5.51 11.38 -9.04
N ILE A 11 4.24 11.21 -8.65
CA ILE A 11 3.76 10.00 -7.98
C ILE A 11 3.86 8.79 -8.93
N ASP A 12 3.39 8.90 -10.17
CA ASP A 12 3.51 7.82 -11.17
C ASP A 12 4.99 7.44 -11.41
N ALA A 13 5.87 8.44 -11.58
CA ALA A 13 7.30 8.21 -11.72
C ALA A 13 7.90 7.50 -10.48
N GLY A 14 7.48 7.91 -9.28
CA GLY A 14 7.88 7.28 -8.02
C GLY A 14 7.46 5.82 -7.92
N ILE A 15 6.21 5.49 -8.28
CA ILE A 15 5.70 4.11 -8.29
C ILE A 15 6.46 3.26 -9.32
N ARG A 16 6.77 3.80 -10.50
CA ARG A 16 7.56 3.09 -11.52
C ARG A 16 8.98 2.82 -11.07
N ALA A 17 9.62 3.78 -10.40
CA ALA A 17 10.99 3.67 -9.92
C ALA A 17 11.13 2.83 -8.64
N SER A 18 10.05 2.66 -7.86
CA SER A 18 10.11 1.91 -6.61
C SER A 18 10.29 0.40 -6.84
N LYS A 19 10.86 -0.29 -5.84
CA LYS A 19 10.95 -1.76 -5.85
C LYS A 19 9.74 -2.44 -5.20
N VAL A 20 9.09 -1.75 -4.26
CA VAL A 20 8.00 -2.28 -3.43
C VAL A 20 6.96 -1.17 -3.25
N MET A 21 5.68 -1.53 -3.26
CA MET A 21 4.56 -0.65 -2.93
C MET A 21 4.01 -1.00 -1.55
N ILE A 22 4.03 -0.06 -0.63
CA ILE A 22 3.44 -0.21 0.70
C ILE A 22 2.10 0.51 0.71
N CYS A 23 1.03 -0.19 1.05
CA CYS A 23 -0.34 0.34 1.06
C CYS A 23 -0.83 0.50 2.49
N CYS A 24 -0.91 1.72 2.99
CA CYS A 24 -1.47 2.02 4.31
C CYS A 24 -3.00 2.02 4.25
N VAL A 25 -3.62 0.87 4.49
CA VAL A 25 -5.04 0.61 4.26
C VAL A 25 -5.88 1.14 5.43
N THR A 26 -6.77 2.07 5.09
CA THR A 26 -7.84 2.65 5.91
C THR A 26 -9.12 2.69 5.05
N GLU A 27 -10.28 2.97 5.65
CA GLU A 27 -11.52 3.11 4.87
C GLU A 27 -11.37 4.22 3.81
N LYS A 28 -10.81 5.37 4.20
CA LYS A 28 -10.55 6.50 3.31
C LYS A 28 -9.57 6.16 2.19
N TYR A 29 -8.55 5.35 2.47
CA TYR A 29 -7.62 4.86 1.46
C TYR A 29 -8.35 4.05 0.40
N CYS A 30 -9.23 3.14 0.83
CA CYS A 30 -10.00 2.29 -0.08
C CYS A 30 -10.98 3.07 -0.97
N LEU A 31 -11.52 4.19 -0.47
CA LEU A 31 -12.47 5.04 -1.21
C LEU A 31 -11.80 6.08 -2.12
N SER A 32 -10.51 6.36 -1.93
CA SER A 32 -9.79 7.38 -2.70
C SER A 32 -9.50 6.90 -4.13
N GLU A 33 -10.07 7.59 -5.12
CA GLU A 33 -9.78 7.34 -6.55
C GLU A 33 -8.28 7.44 -6.87
N ILE A 34 -7.56 8.33 -6.18
CA ILE A 34 -6.12 8.50 -6.35
C ILE A 34 -5.39 7.24 -5.85
N CYS A 35 -5.69 6.77 -4.64
CA CYS A 35 -5.06 5.56 -4.10
C CYS A 35 -5.42 4.32 -4.93
N GLN A 36 -6.67 4.20 -5.40
CA GLN A 36 -7.07 3.13 -6.31
C GLN A 36 -6.25 3.12 -7.60
N ARG A 37 -6.00 4.29 -8.20
CA ARG A 37 -5.14 4.44 -9.39
C ARG A 37 -3.70 4.05 -9.11
N GLU A 38 -3.12 4.51 -7.99
CA GLU A 38 -1.75 4.21 -7.59
C GLU A 38 -1.53 2.70 -7.39
N VAL A 39 -2.44 2.02 -6.67
CA VAL A 39 -2.35 0.57 -6.43
C VAL A 39 -2.56 -0.21 -7.73
N THR A 40 -3.50 0.21 -8.57
CA THR A 40 -3.72 -0.44 -9.88
C THR A 40 -2.50 -0.30 -10.78
N LEU A 41 -1.81 0.84 -10.76
CA LEU A 41 -0.55 1.02 -11.47
C LEU A 41 0.54 0.09 -10.93
N ALA A 42 0.69 0.01 -9.60
CA ALA A 42 1.65 -0.90 -8.97
C ALA A 42 1.39 -2.37 -9.34
N ASP A 43 0.12 -2.81 -9.32
CA ASP A 43 -0.29 -4.16 -9.71
C ASP A 43 -0.02 -4.44 -11.20
N THR A 44 -0.34 -3.48 -12.08
CA THR A 44 -0.05 -3.57 -13.52
C THR A 44 1.44 -3.71 -13.79
N LEU A 45 2.27 -2.98 -13.04
CA LEU A 45 3.72 -3.05 -13.11
C LEU A 45 4.31 -4.26 -12.36
N ARG A 46 3.46 -5.13 -11.80
CA ARG A 46 3.82 -6.30 -10.99
C ARG A 46 4.79 -5.94 -9.85
N LYS A 47 4.63 -4.76 -9.27
CA LYS A 47 5.36 -4.38 -8.07
C LYS A 47 4.88 -5.27 -6.92
N PRO A 48 5.77 -5.79 -6.08
CA PRO A 48 5.39 -6.37 -4.80
C PRO A 48 4.58 -5.37 -3.98
N ILE A 49 3.35 -5.73 -3.61
CA ILE A 49 2.44 -4.91 -2.80
C ILE A 49 2.38 -5.49 -1.38
N ILE A 50 2.64 -4.65 -0.38
CA ILE A 50 2.52 -4.98 1.04
C ILE A 50 1.39 -4.14 1.65
N PRO A 51 0.20 -4.72 1.88
CA PRO A 51 -0.87 -4.03 2.59
C PRO A 51 -0.59 -3.96 4.10
N LEU A 52 -0.75 -2.77 4.66
CA LEU A 52 -0.66 -2.47 6.09
C LEU A 52 -2.05 -2.03 6.56
N LEU A 53 -2.73 -2.87 7.33
CA LEU A 53 -4.07 -2.56 7.81
C LEU A 53 -3.97 -1.64 9.04
N LEU A 54 -4.38 -0.38 8.89
CA LEU A 54 -4.29 0.65 9.95
C LEU A 54 -5.62 0.88 10.67
N GLU A 55 -6.73 0.42 10.10
CA GLU A 55 -8.07 0.47 10.68
C GLU A 55 -8.73 -0.90 10.59
N GLU A 56 -9.66 -1.21 11.49
CA GLU A 56 -10.42 -2.45 11.41
C GLU A 56 -11.39 -2.38 10.21
N LEU A 57 -11.22 -3.29 9.25
CA LEU A 57 -11.98 -3.33 7.99
C LEU A 57 -12.26 -4.78 7.60
N ASP A 58 -13.37 -4.99 6.90
CA ASP A 58 -13.64 -6.26 6.21
C ASP A 58 -12.58 -6.50 5.13
N TRP A 59 -12.01 -7.71 5.12
CA TRP A 59 -10.96 -8.09 4.18
C TRP A 59 -11.41 -9.20 3.21
N PRO A 60 -11.22 -9.03 1.89
CA PRO A 60 -10.65 -7.85 1.23
C PRO A 60 -11.63 -6.66 1.23
N PRO A 61 -11.13 -5.41 1.17
CA PRO A 61 -12.00 -4.24 1.12
C PRO A 61 -12.84 -4.26 -0.15
N ALA A 62 -14.09 -3.78 -0.05
CA ALA A 62 -15.00 -3.74 -1.18
C ALA A 62 -14.50 -2.83 -2.33
N GLY A 63 -14.95 -3.09 -3.55
CA GLY A 63 -14.65 -2.28 -4.73
C GLY A 63 -13.40 -2.71 -5.49
N GLN A 64 -12.78 -1.77 -6.19
CA GLN A 64 -11.69 -2.06 -7.14
C GLN A 64 -10.48 -2.74 -6.49
N LEU A 65 -10.13 -2.34 -5.26
CA LEU A 65 -9.00 -2.92 -4.55
C LEU A 65 -9.21 -4.38 -4.15
N ALA A 66 -10.47 -4.87 -4.08
CA ALA A 66 -10.77 -6.25 -3.70
C ALA A 66 -10.02 -7.26 -4.56
N LEU A 67 -9.97 -7.03 -5.87
CA LEU A 67 -9.36 -7.96 -6.85
C LEU A 67 -7.84 -8.07 -6.69
N ILE A 68 -7.20 -6.98 -6.25
CA ILE A 68 -5.76 -6.92 -6.01
C ILE A 68 -5.47 -7.53 -4.64
N PHE A 69 -6.18 -7.06 -3.61
CA PHE A 69 -5.91 -7.40 -2.22
C PHE A 69 -6.36 -8.80 -1.80
N THR A 70 -7.35 -9.40 -2.47
CA THR A 70 -7.80 -10.77 -2.16
C THR A 70 -6.71 -11.83 -2.29
N LYS A 71 -5.64 -11.54 -3.04
CA LYS A 71 -4.51 -12.45 -3.27
C LYS A 71 -3.34 -12.19 -2.32
N LEU A 72 -3.44 -11.18 -1.46
CA LEU A 72 -2.34 -10.68 -0.64
C LEU A 72 -2.61 -10.91 0.85
N LEU A 73 -1.54 -11.18 1.59
CA LEU A 73 -1.55 -11.12 3.05
C LEU A 73 -1.26 -9.69 3.49
N TYR A 74 -1.98 -9.22 4.50
CA TYR A 74 -1.75 -7.90 5.10
C TYR A 74 -1.01 -8.02 6.45
N ILE A 75 -0.37 -6.93 6.86
CA ILE A 75 0.17 -6.77 8.21
C ILE A 75 -0.83 -5.96 9.02
N ASN A 76 -1.39 -6.55 10.07
CA ASN A 76 -2.38 -5.89 10.93
C ASN A 76 -1.70 -4.91 11.89
N MET A 77 -1.87 -3.60 11.74
CA MET A 77 -1.32 -2.59 12.68
C MET A 77 -2.37 -1.81 13.46
N VAL A 78 -3.64 -2.24 13.43
CA VAL A 78 -4.79 -1.55 14.05
C VAL A 78 -4.57 -1.31 15.55
N SER A 79 -4.09 -2.32 16.29
CA SER A 79 -4.07 -2.28 17.76
C SER A 79 -2.88 -1.54 18.39
N GLY A 80 -1.92 -1.02 17.61
CA GLY A 80 -0.66 -0.54 18.16
C GLY A 80 -0.45 0.98 18.14
N GLY A 81 -1.28 1.77 17.46
CA GLY A 81 -1.07 3.24 17.38
C GLY A 81 0.38 3.61 17.02
N LEU A 82 0.97 4.60 17.71
CA LEU A 82 2.39 4.95 17.52
C LEU A 82 3.34 3.86 18.05
N GLU A 83 2.91 3.05 19.02
CA GLU A 83 3.70 1.93 19.56
C GLU A 83 3.86 0.80 18.53
N ALA A 84 2.95 0.68 17.56
CA ALA A 84 3.07 -0.24 16.43
C ALA A 84 4.36 0.02 15.63
N LEU A 85 4.78 1.28 15.51
CA LEU A 85 6.01 1.68 14.81
C LEU A 85 7.28 1.22 15.55
N HIS A 86 7.19 1.04 16.87
CA HIS A 86 8.26 0.51 17.71
C HIS A 86 8.12 -1.00 17.98
N SER A 87 7.14 -1.65 17.36
CA SER A 87 6.80 -3.04 17.62
C SER A 87 7.43 -4.01 16.62
N ASP A 88 7.35 -5.29 16.95
CA ASP A 88 7.71 -6.40 16.05
C ASP A 88 6.99 -6.33 14.69
N LYS A 89 5.82 -5.68 14.62
CA LYS A 89 5.09 -5.52 13.35
C LYS A 89 5.81 -4.60 12.39
N PHE A 90 6.46 -3.54 12.87
CA PHE A 90 7.28 -2.69 12.01
C PHE A 90 8.50 -3.47 11.49
N ASN A 91 9.10 -4.31 12.33
CA ASN A 91 10.16 -5.22 11.89
C ASN A 91 9.67 -6.22 10.83
N GLU A 92 8.42 -6.69 10.91
CA GLU A 92 7.81 -7.50 9.86
C GLU A 92 7.72 -6.74 8.52
N VAL A 93 7.33 -5.46 8.55
CA VAL A 93 7.31 -4.60 7.35
C VAL A 93 8.71 -4.48 6.76
N LEU A 94 9.72 -4.18 7.59
CA LEU A 94 11.11 -4.05 7.16
C LEU A 94 11.62 -5.35 6.54
N HIS A 95 11.39 -6.48 7.21
CA HIS A 95 11.83 -7.79 6.74
C HIS A 95 11.18 -8.15 5.39
N LYS A 96 9.86 -7.98 5.23
CA LYS A 96 9.20 -8.23 3.93
C LYS A 96 9.71 -7.29 2.85
N THR A 97 9.93 -6.02 3.17
CA THR A 97 10.46 -5.05 2.21
C THR A 97 11.87 -5.44 1.77
N GLN A 98 12.77 -5.79 2.70
CA GLN A 98 14.12 -6.26 2.40
C GLN A 98 14.12 -7.54 1.55
N TRP A 99 13.22 -8.47 1.85
CA TRP A 99 13.05 -9.68 1.05
C TRP A 99 12.74 -9.34 -0.41
N HIS A 100 11.76 -8.46 -0.66
CA HIS A 100 11.42 -8.05 -2.03
C HIS A 100 12.50 -7.20 -2.72
N VAL A 101 13.31 -6.46 -1.97
CA VAL A 101 14.38 -5.60 -2.53
C VAL A 101 15.61 -6.40 -2.96
N SER A 102 15.84 -7.56 -2.33
CA SER A 102 17.00 -8.44 -2.54
C SER A 102 16.79 -9.51 -3.62
N GLN A 103 15.55 -9.69 -4.09
CA GLN A 103 15.23 -10.42 -5.33
C GLN A 103 15.54 -9.55 -6.56
#